data_AF-A0A2G5LNJ1-F1
#
_entry.id   AF-A0A2G5LNJ1-F1
#
_cell.length_a   1.000
_cell.length_b   1.000
_cell.length_c   1.000
_cell.angle_alpha   90.00
_cell.angle_beta   90.00
_cell.angle_gamma   90.00
#
_symmetry.space_group_name_H-M   'P 1'
#
loop_
_entity.id
_entity.type
_entity.pdbx_description
1 polymer ?
#
loop_
_entity_poly.entity_id
_entity_poly.type
_entity_poly.pdbx_seq_one_letter_code
_entity_poly.pdbx_strand_id
1 'polypeptide(L)'
;MIFSLKAKRTIQRISLGAVLLGALSMSIGAQASAFVHPGLLQTEQDFIRIREKLANHNQPWLAGWQKLTANRHTSLAWNPSPVAVVYRGADGQHPENYARLFNDAAAAYALALRWQLSGDPAYADKAVALLNQWSTTLTAIEGTSDRFLASGLYGYQLANAAELLRGYSKWKAADFRQFQHMMLTVFYPMNHDFLVHHNNALVDHYWANWDLANMNAMLAIGVLTDRRDIYDEAVNYFKHGAGNGSIEHVVWKLYGNGLGQVQESGRDQAHTLLDIALLGSFCQMAWSQGDDLFGYQNNRVLQGAEYVAKYNLGQDVPFTPFINSSFQQSVISAEHRGEIRPIWELLYNHYVVFKGLTAPNVKAFAHKVQVEGGGGDYGPNSGGYDQLGYGTLLYSLGEYGLSPSELVP
;
A
#
# COMPACT_ATOMS: atom_id res chain seq x y z
N MET A 1 36.58 31.14 54.37
CA MET A 1 37.87 31.09 53.65
C MET A 1 38.52 29.75 54.00
N ILE A 2 38.46 28.77 53.11
CA ILE A 2 39.48 28.47 52.05
C ILE A 2 40.79 28.04 52.69
N PHE A 3 41.42 26.91 52.37
CA PHE A 3 41.09 25.67 51.67
C PHE A 3 42.24 24.70 51.97
N SER A 4 41.99 23.40 51.92
CA SER A 4 42.98 22.37 52.19
C SER A 4 43.18 21.44 50.98
N LEU A 5 44.40 20.90 50.93
CA LEU A 5 44.87 19.63 50.38
C LEU A 5 45.52 19.57 48.98
N LYS A 6 46.83 19.32 49.07
CA LYS A 6 47.77 18.79 48.07
C LYS A 6 47.50 17.31 47.74
N ALA A 7 47.95 16.91 46.55
CA ALA A 7 48.98 15.90 46.26
C ALA A 7 48.57 14.99 45.08
N LYS A 8 49.13 15.21 43.88
CA LYS A 8 50.32 14.54 43.30
C LYS A 8 50.19 13.02 43.15
N ARG A 9 50.24 12.55 41.90
CA ARG A 9 50.95 11.32 41.47
C ARG A 9 51.31 11.38 39.98
N THR A 10 52.26 10.53 39.63
CA THR A 10 53.35 10.72 38.66
C THR A 10 53.30 9.60 37.59
N ILE A 11 54.05 9.80 36.49
CA ILE A 11 54.83 8.82 35.69
C ILE A 11 54.40 8.65 34.23
N GLN A 12 55.37 8.92 33.36
CA GLN A 12 55.45 8.68 31.92
C GLN A 12 56.00 7.26 31.60
N ARG A 13 55.46 6.68 30.52
CA ARG A 13 56.05 5.78 29.48
C ARG A 13 56.49 4.35 29.83
N ILE A 14 56.02 3.39 28.99
CA ILE A 14 56.67 2.24 28.31
C ILE A 14 55.53 1.51 27.54
N SER A 15 55.43 1.61 26.20
CA SER A 15 55.97 0.73 25.13
C SER A 15 55.03 -0.40 24.69
N LEU A 16 54.75 -0.41 23.38
CA LEU A 16 54.41 -1.52 22.47
C LEU A 16 53.56 -2.70 23.01
N GLY A 17 52.33 -2.76 22.50
CA GLY A 17 51.47 -3.96 22.51
C GLY A 17 50.56 -3.97 21.29
N ALA A 18 51.15 -3.97 20.09
CA ALA A 18 50.45 -4.33 18.87
C ALA A 18 50.59 -5.84 18.64
N VAL A 19 49.60 -6.41 17.96
CA VAL A 19 49.54 -7.78 17.40
C VAL A 19 49.02 -8.86 18.37
N LEU A 20 47.68 -8.98 18.43
CA LEU A 20 46.92 -10.25 18.29
C LEU A 20 45.45 -10.03 18.68
N LEU A 21 44.69 -9.41 17.79
CA LEU A 21 43.25 -9.63 17.65
C LEU A 21 43.00 -9.82 16.15
N GLY A 22 43.56 -10.91 15.64
CA GLY A 22 43.27 -11.41 14.31
C GLY A 22 41.82 -11.87 14.26
N ALA A 23 41.06 -11.24 13.37
CA ALA A 23 39.99 -11.84 12.58
C ALA A 23 39.14 -12.91 13.28
N LEU A 24 38.17 -12.45 14.07
CA LEU A 24 36.83 -13.06 14.02
C LEU A 24 35.93 -12.10 13.23
N SER A 25 36.24 -11.99 11.94
CA SER A 25 35.23 -11.64 10.95
C SER A 25 34.27 -12.83 10.90
N MET A 26 33.33 -12.89 11.85
CA MET A 26 32.13 -13.65 11.62
C MET A 26 31.48 -13.01 10.41
N SER A 27 31.59 -13.69 9.27
CA SER A 27 30.68 -13.56 8.16
C SER A 27 29.28 -13.79 8.73
N ILE A 28 28.65 -12.71 9.19
CA ILE A 28 27.21 -12.63 9.28
C ILE A 28 26.77 -12.66 7.82
N GLY A 29 26.66 -13.88 7.27
CA GLY A 29 25.78 -14.06 6.13
C GLY A 29 24.46 -13.43 6.55
N ALA A 30 23.96 -12.50 5.75
CA ALA A 30 22.69 -11.86 6.02
C ALA A 30 21.63 -12.97 6.15
N GLN A 31 21.34 -13.39 7.38
CA GLN A 31 20.07 -14.04 7.65
C GLN A 31 19.05 -12.97 7.29
N ALA A 32 18.33 -13.21 6.20
CA ALA A 32 17.18 -12.38 5.86
C ALA A 32 16.34 -12.26 7.13
N SER A 33 16.08 -11.02 7.57
CA SER A 33 15.27 -10.78 8.77
C SER A 33 13.93 -11.50 8.61
N ALA A 34 13.37 -12.03 9.70
CA ALA A 34 11.98 -12.47 9.69
C ALA A 34 11.07 -11.27 9.34
N PHE A 35 9.93 -11.55 8.72
CA PHE A 35 8.93 -10.52 8.48
C PHE A 35 8.29 -10.04 9.79
N VAL A 36 7.89 -8.78 9.81
CA VAL A 36 7.11 -8.16 10.88
C VAL A 36 5.64 -8.50 10.64
N HIS A 37 4.94 -8.89 11.71
CA HIS A 37 3.51 -9.22 11.69
C HIS A 37 2.74 -8.63 12.88
N PRO A 38 1.56 -8.00 12.67
CA PRO A 38 1.10 -7.51 11.37
C PRO A 38 2.11 -6.49 10.80
N GLY A 39 2.39 -6.56 9.50
CA GLY A 39 3.41 -5.70 8.89
C GLY A 39 3.20 -5.38 7.41
N LEU A 40 1.96 -5.39 6.93
CA LEU A 40 1.63 -4.83 5.61
C LEU A 40 1.33 -3.34 5.72
N LEU A 41 0.12 -2.88 5.38
CA LEU A 41 -0.19 -1.45 5.42
C LEU A 41 -0.16 -0.86 6.85
N GLN A 42 -0.47 -1.67 7.86
CA GLN A 42 -0.45 -1.28 9.28
C GLN A 42 0.39 -2.27 10.10
N THR A 43 1.08 -1.72 11.10
CA THR A 43 1.81 -2.47 12.13
C THR A 43 1.06 -2.51 13.47
N GLU A 44 1.50 -3.34 14.41
CA GLU A 44 0.94 -3.32 15.77
C GLU A 44 1.15 -1.95 16.44
N GLN A 45 2.26 -1.28 16.15
CA GLN A 45 2.57 0.06 16.68
C GLN A 45 1.56 1.11 16.17
N ASP A 46 1.12 0.97 14.92
CA ASP A 46 0.05 1.81 14.38
C ASP A 46 -1.26 1.59 15.14
N PHE A 47 -1.65 0.34 15.38
CA PHE A 47 -2.88 0.07 16.12
C PHE A 47 -2.83 0.51 17.58
N ILE A 48 -1.68 0.39 18.26
CA ILE A 48 -1.48 0.95 19.60
C ILE A 48 -1.74 2.47 19.58
N ARG A 49 -1.11 3.19 18.64
CA ARG A 49 -1.30 4.64 18.47
C ARG A 49 -2.76 4.98 18.20
N ILE A 50 -3.41 4.30 17.24
CA ILE A 50 -4.78 4.63 16.85
C ILE A 50 -5.75 4.35 18.00
N ARG A 51 -5.61 3.22 18.72
CA ARG A 51 -6.44 2.90 19.88
C ARG A 51 -6.32 3.94 20.98
N GLU A 52 -5.10 4.41 21.27
CA GLU A 52 -4.87 5.51 22.22
C GLU A 52 -5.60 6.78 21.78
N LYS A 53 -5.47 7.17 20.51
CA LYS A 53 -6.14 8.38 19.97
C LYS A 53 -7.66 8.27 19.99
N LEU A 54 -8.22 7.08 19.73
CA LEU A 54 -9.66 6.84 19.81
C LEU A 54 -10.16 6.87 21.25
N ALA A 55 -9.43 6.28 22.20
CA ALA A 55 -9.79 6.29 23.63
C ALA A 55 -9.84 7.72 24.20
N ASN A 56 -9.02 8.61 23.66
CA ASN A 56 -8.95 10.02 24.04
C ASN A 56 -9.81 10.95 23.15
N HIS A 57 -10.59 10.39 22.21
CA HIS A 57 -11.42 11.15 21.27
C HIS A 57 -10.66 12.20 20.43
N ASN A 58 -9.39 11.96 20.12
CA ASN A 58 -8.57 12.89 19.34
C ASN A 58 -9.01 12.93 17.87
N GLN A 59 -9.01 14.14 17.30
CA GLN A 59 -9.10 14.34 15.86
C GLN A 59 -7.71 14.24 15.22
N PRO A 60 -7.61 13.72 13.98
CA PRO A 60 -8.72 13.33 13.09
C PRO A 60 -9.15 11.85 13.21
N TRP A 61 -8.50 11.05 14.08
CA TRP A 61 -8.79 9.62 14.22
C TRP A 61 -10.25 9.32 14.52
N LEU A 62 -10.88 10.12 15.39
CA LEU A 62 -12.30 9.94 15.71
C LEU A 62 -13.20 10.09 14.45
N ALA A 63 -12.93 11.07 13.59
CA ALA A 63 -13.69 11.22 12.35
C ALA A 63 -13.41 10.08 11.37
N GLY A 64 -12.16 9.63 11.26
CA GLY A 64 -11.80 8.45 10.47
C GLY A 64 -12.53 7.18 10.96
N TRP A 65 -12.64 7.00 12.27
CA TRP A 65 -13.41 5.91 12.88
C TRP A 65 -14.90 6.00 12.57
N GLN A 66 -15.48 7.20 12.58
CA GLN A 66 -16.86 7.41 12.17
C GLN A 66 -17.08 7.04 10.70
N LYS A 67 -16.15 7.40 9.80
CA LYS A 67 -16.22 6.97 8.39
C LYS A 67 -16.11 5.45 8.24
N LEU A 68 -15.20 4.80 8.94
CA LEU A 68 -15.12 3.33 8.95
C LEU A 68 -16.44 2.70 9.41
N THR A 69 -16.95 3.12 10.58
CA THR A 69 -18.15 2.50 11.18
C THR A 69 -19.46 2.79 10.44
N ALA A 70 -19.53 3.88 9.67
CA ALA A 70 -20.66 4.19 8.80
C ALA A 70 -20.66 3.36 7.50
N ASN A 71 -19.52 2.79 7.09
CA ASN A 71 -19.42 2.04 5.85
C ASN A 71 -20.12 0.67 5.96
N ARG A 72 -20.99 0.36 4.98
CA ARG A 72 -21.79 -0.88 4.93
C ARG A 72 -20.95 -2.16 5.00
N HIS A 73 -19.69 -2.10 4.54
CA HIS A 73 -18.76 -3.23 4.54
C HIS A 73 -18.31 -3.62 5.96
N THR A 74 -18.58 -2.78 6.97
CA THR A 74 -18.37 -3.15 8.38
C THR A 74 -19.54 -3.89 9.04
N SER A 75 -20.62 -4.13 8.30
CA SER A 75 -21.81 -4.78 8.87
C SER A 75 -21.58 -6.26 9.19
N LEU A 76 -21.90 -6.69 10.41
CA LEU A 76 -21.92 -8.11 10.78
C LEU A 76 -22.98 -8.92 10.00
N ALA A 77 -23.98 -8.23 9.42
CA ALA A 77 -24.98 -8.82 8.54
C ALA A 77 -24.50 -8.97 7.07
N TRP A 78 -23.26 -8.57 6.74
CA TRP A 78 -22.68 -8.76 5.40
C TRP A 78 -22.75 -10.23 4.98
N ASN A 79 -23.21 -10.52 3.76
CA ASN A 79 -23.26 -11.89 3.26
C ASN A 79 -22.28 -12.06 2.10
N PRO A 80 -21.15 -12.78 2.29
CA PRO A 80 -20.18 -12.95 1.22
C PRO A 80 -20.73 -13.82 0.09
N SER A 81 -20.16 -13.67 -1.09
CA SER A 81 -20.63 -14.35 -2.31
C SER A 81 -19.48 -14.97 -3.11
N PRO A 82 -18.72 -15.91 -2.51
CA PRO A 82 -17.59 -16.55 -3.17
C PRO A 82 -18.03 -17.34 -4.40
N VAL A 83 -17.17 -17.40 -5.40
CA VAL A 83 -17.38 -18.13 -6.66
C VAL A 83 -16.11 -18.89 -7.04
N ALA A 84 -16.26 -20.00 -7.76
CA ALA A 84 -15.13 -20.85 -8.15
C ALA A 84 -14.19 -20.15 -9.14
N VAL A 85 -14.75 -19.37 -10.06
CA VAL A 85 -14.00 -18.58 -11.04
C VAL A 85 -14.49 -17.14 -11.02
N VAL A 86 -13.54 -16.21 -10.87
CA VAL A 86 -13.79 -14.78 -11.02
C VAL A 86 -13.47 -14.34 -12.44
N TYR A 87 -14.44 -13.79 -13.16
CA TYR A 87 -14.28 -13.27 -14.51
C TYR A 87 -14.23 -11.74 -14.50
N ARG A 88 -13.18 -11.17 -15.12
CA ARG A 88 -13.04 -9.73 -15.37
C ARG A 88 -12.64 -9.47 -16.82
N GLY A 89 -13.30 -8.48 -17.42
CA GLY A 89 -13.26 -8.18 -18.85
C GLY A 89 -14.23 -9.05 -19.65
N ALA A 90 -14.92 -8.42 -20.61
CA ALA A 90 -15.88 -9.11 -21.47
C ALA A 90 -15.18 -10.04 -22.49
N ASP A 91 -15.14 -11.34 -22.18
CA ASP A 91 -14.57 -12.38 -23.05
C ASP A 91 -15.57 -12.95 -24.08
N GLY A 92 -16.83 -12.50 -24.02
CA GLY A 92 -17.91 -12.94 -24.90
C GLY A 92 -18.54 -14.30 -24.53
N GLN A 93 -18.08 -14.95 -23.46
CA GLN A 93 -18.56 -16.27 -23.02
C GLN A 93 -19.11 -16.24 -21.59
N HIS A 94 -18.45 -15.51 -20.69
CA HIS A 94 -18.77 -15.48 -19.27
C HIS A 94 -19.18 -14.08 -18.84
N PRO A 95 -20.26 -13.93 -18.05
CA PRO A 95 -20.60 -12.64 -17.46
C PRO A 95 -19.54 -12.24 -16.43
N GLU A 96 -19.17 -10.97 -16.44
CA GLU A 96 -18.28 -10.40 -15.43
C GLU A 96 -18.90 -10.54 -14.03
N ASN A 97 -18.12 -11.03 -13.08
CA ASN A 97 -18.58 -11.27 -11.71
C ASN A 97 -17.59 -10.78 -10.64
N TYR A 98 -16.50 -10.11 -11.05
CA TYR A 98 -15.41 -9.63 -10.19
C TYR A 98 -15.85 -8.66 -9.09
N ALA A 99 -17.04 -8.04 -9.22
CA ALA A 99 -17.66 -7.26 -8.16
C ALA A 99 -17.92 -8.03 -6.87
N ARG A 100 -18.11 -9.35 -6.96
CA ARG A 100 -18.23 -10.23 -5.79
C ARG A 100 -16.96 -10.19 -4.95
N LEU A 101 -15.80 -10.29 -5.62
CA LEU A 101 -14.51 -10.36 -4.97
C LEU A 101 -14.11 -9.03 -4.34
N PHE A 102 -14.23 -7.91 -5.06
CA PHE A 102 -13.80 -6.62 -4.50
C PHE A 102 -14.68 -6.14 -3.35
N ASN A 103 -15.99 -6.44 -3.37
CA ASN A 103 -16.88 -6.07 -2.26
C ASN A 103 -16.55 -6.91 -1.02
N ASP A 104 -16.29 -8.21 -1.20
CA ASP A 104 -15.95 -9.09 -0.08
C ASP A 104 -14.54 -8.81 0.46
N ALA A 105 -13.57 -8.45 -0.37
CA ALA A 105 -12.26 -8.00 0.08
C ALA A 105 -12.36 -6.70 0.92
N ALA A 106 -13.17 -5.73 0.47
CA ALA A 106 -13.44 -4.51 1.23
C ALA A 106 -14.12 -4.80 2.57
N ALA A 107 -15.11 -5.72 2.59
CA ALA A 107 -15.73 -6.18 3.84
C ALA A 107 -14.75 -6.87 4.77
N ALA A 108 -13.92 -7.78 4.27
CA ALA A 108 -12.91 -8.47 5.07
C ALA A 108 -11.96 -7.48 5.75
N TYR A 109 -11.44 -6.50 5.00
CA TYR A 109 -10.53 -5.49 5.52
C TYR A 109 -11.21 -4.57 6.54
N ALA A 110 -12.40 -4.04 6.21
CA ALA A 110 -13.13 -3.14 7.09
C ALA A 110 -13.53 -3.84 8.41
N LEU A 111 -13.98 -5.10 8.36
CA LEU A 111 -14.27 -5.91 9.55
C LEU A 111 -12.99 -6.22 10.36
N ALA A 112 -11.87 -6.52 9.70
CA ALA A 112 -10.59 -6.72 10.40
C ALA A 112 -10.13 -5.45 11.13
N LEU A 113 -10.29 -4.27 10.53
CA LEU A 113 -10.03 -2.98 11.18
C LEU A 113 -10.97 -2.73 12.36
N ARG A 114 -12.27 -3.05 12.23
CA ARG A 114 -13.21 -2.97 13.36
C ARG A 114 -12.74 -3.79 14.54
N TRP A 115 -12.25 -5.01 14.30
CA TRP A 115 -11.69 -5.84 15.36
C TRP A 115 -10.42 -5.24 15.97
N GLN A 116 -9.43 -4.89 15.14
CA GLN A 116 -8.14 -4.36 15.60
C GLN A 116 -8.27 -3.12 16.49
N LEU A 117 -9.26 -2.27 16.21
CA LEU A 117 -9.47 -1.00 16.90
C LEU A 117 -10.44 -1.07 18.08
N SER A 118 -11.48 -1.93 18.01
CA SER A 118 -12.47 -2.04 19.10
C SER A 118 -12.22 -3.20 20.07
N GLY A 119 -11.46 -4.22 19.64
CA GLY A 119 -11.30 -5.48 20.36
C GLY A 119 -12.51 -6.40 20.31
N ASP A 120 -13.61 -6.03 19.63
CA ASP A 120 -14.81 -6.86 19.56
C ASP A 120 -14.59 -8.09 18.64
N PRO A 121 -14.59 -9.32 19.19
CA PRO A 121 -14.28 -10.53 18.44
C PRO A 121 -15.33 -10.86 17.37
N ALA A 122 -16.55 -10.31 17.43
CA ALA A 122 -17.58 -10.58 16.42
C ALA A 122 -17.15 -10.13 15.02
N TYR A 123 -16.39 -9.03 14.92
CA TYR A 123 -15.87 -8.55 13.64
C TYR A 123 -14.77 -9.46 13.08
N ALA A 124 -13.87 -9.96 13.94
CA ALA A 124 -12.86 -10.93 13.52
C ALA A 124 -13.48 -12.27 13.13
N ASP A 125 -14.46 -12.77 13.90
CA ASP A 125 -15.21 -13.98 13.57
C ASP A 125 -15.85 -13.88 12.18
N LYS A 126 -16.45 -12.72 11.86
CA LYS A 126 -17.06 -12.47 10.55
C LYS A 126 -16.02 -12.39 9.43
N ALA A 127 -14.93 -11.67 9.65
CA ALA A 127 -13.88 -11.49 8.64
C ALA A 127 -13.18 -12.82 8.32
N VAL A 128 -12.84 -13.62 9.34
CA VAL A 128 -12.27 -14.97 9.17
C VAL A 128 -13.24 -15.89 8.42
N ALA A 129 -14.53 -15.87 8.77
CA ALA A 129 -15.52 -16.69 8.07
C ALA A 129 -15.64 -16.32 6.58
N LEU A 130 -15.50 -15.04 6.23
CA LEU A 130 -15.48 -14.57 4.84
C LEU A 130 -14.21 -15.04 4.11
N LEU A 131 -13.03 -14.82 4.69
CA LEU A 131 -11.75 -15.21 4.08
C LEU A 131 -11.67 -16.73 3.88
N ASN A 132 -12.15 -17.52 4.84
CA ASN A 132 -12.21 -18.98 4.74
C ASN A 132 -13.17 -19.46 3.64
N GLN A 133 -14.29 -18.76 3.42
CA GLN A 133 -15.23 -19.09 2.34
C GLN A 133 -14.61 -18.87 0.96
N TRP A 134 -13.86 -17.78 0.77
CA TRP A 134 -13.11 -17.56 -0.46
C TRP A 134 -11.98 -18.58 -0.64
N SER A 135 -11.20 -18.87 0.42
CA SER A 135 -10.07 -19.83 0.32
C SER A 135 -10.46 -21.27 0.04
N THR A 136 -11.73 -21.64 0.31
CA THR A 136 -12.28 -22.97 0.00
C THR A 136 -13.00 -23.03 -1.34
N THR A 137 -13.36 -21.89 -1.93
CA THR A 137 -14.19 -21.83 -3.13
C THR A 137 -13.41 -21.38 -4.37
N LEU A 138 -12.58 -20.35 -4.26
CA LEU A 138 -11.91 -19.74 -5.42
C LEU A 138 -10.81 -20.64 -5.95
N THR A 139 -10.88 -20.93 -7.24
CA THR A 139 -9.94 -21.81 -7.94
C THR A 139 -9.22 -21.11 -9.09
N ALA A 140 -9.84 -20.09 -9.71
CA ALA A 140 -9.25 -19.36 -10.82
C ALA A 140 -9.76 -17.92 -10.93
N ILE A 141 -8.96 -17.09 -11.59
CA ILE A 141 -9.35 -15.77 -12.09
C ILE A 141 -9.17 -15.82 -13.62
N GLU A 142 -10.19 -15.44 -14.37
CA GLU A 142 -10.24 -15.58 -15.83
C GLU A 142 -10.88 -14.34 -16.47
N GLY A 143 -11.04 -14.38 -17.80
CA GLY A 143 -11.54 -13.28 -18.63
C GLY A 143 -10.49 -12.74 -19.59
N THR A 144 -10.62 -11.48 -19.99
CA THR A 144 -9.64 -10.81 -20.87
C THR A 144 -8.32 -10.57 -20.12
N SER A 145 -7.42 -9.75 -20.66
CA SER A 145 -6.26 -9.29 -19.89
C SER A 145 -6.66 -8.66 -18.55
N ASP A 146 -7.86 -8.09 -18.41
CA ASP A 146 -8.30 -7.43 -17.17
C ASP A 146 -8.29 -8.35 -15.94
N ARG A 147 -8.23 -9.68 -16.13
CA ARG A 147 -7.98 -10.65 -15.06
C ARG A 147 -6.71 -10.37 -14.26
N PHE A 148 -5.67 -9.81 -14.88
CA PHE A 148 -4.43 -9.43 -14.19
C PHE A 148 -4.65 -8.25 -13.24
N LEU A 149 -5.54 -7.31 -13.58
CA LEU A 149 -5.97 -6.26 -12.65
C LEU A 149 -6.81 -6.83 -11.50
N ALA A 150 -7.68 -7.80 -11.76
CA ALA A 150 -8.41 -8.49 -10.70
C ALA A 150 -7.46 -9.21 -9.73
N SER A 151 -6.49 -9.96 -10.26
CA SER A 151 -5.50 -10.66 -9.43
C SER A 151 -4.64 -9.68 -8.64
N GLY A 152 -4.06 -8.67 -9.29
CA GLY A 152 -3.20 -7.69 -8.64
C GLY A 152 -3.93 -6.88 -7.56
N LEU A 153 -5.03 -6.22 -7.92
CA LEU A 153 -5.76 -5.35 -6.99
C LEU A 153 -6.39 -6.14 -5.84
N TYR A 154 -7.11 -7.22 -6.12
CA TYR A 154 -7.85 -7.91 -5.07
C TYR A 154 -6.94 -8.83 -4.26
N GLY A 155 -5.85 -9.33 -4.85
CA GLY A 155 -4.86 -10.15 -4.16
C GLY A 155 -4.17 -9.40 -3.03
N TYR A 156 -3.68 -8.18 -3.27
CA TYR A 156 -3.03 -7.40 -2.21
C TYR A 156 -4.02 -7.00 -1.10
N GLN A 157 -5.28 -6.72 -1.45
CA GLN A 157 -6.32 -6.34 -0.50
C GLN A 157 -6.69 -7.50 0.43
N LEU A 158 -6.89 -8.69 -0.13
CA LEU A 158 -7.13 -9.91 0.62
C LEU A 158 -5.96 -10.26 1.54
N ALA A 159 -4.72 -10.11 1.05
CA ALA A 159 -3.54 -10.34 1.86
C ALA A 159 -3.44 -9.38 3.05
N ASN A 160 -3.75 -8.09 2.84
CA ASN A 160 -3.83 -7.11 3.91
C ASN A 160 -4.91 -7.46 4.94
N ALA A 161 -6.13 -7.80 4.50
CA ALA A 161 -7.21 -8.21 5.41
C ALA A 161 -6.85 -9.44 6.25
N ALA A 162 -6.24 -10.45 5.63
CA ALA A 162 -5.78 -11.65 6.32
C ALA A 162 -4.63 -11.37 7.30
N GLU A 163 -3.67 -10.54 6.90
CA GLU A 163 -2.54 -10.18 7.75
C GLU A 163 -3.01 -9.49 9.04
N LEU A 164 -4.01 -8.61 8.94
CA LEU A 164 -4.61 -7.99 10.11
C LEU A 164 -5.21 -9.00 11.07
N LEU A 165 -5.63 -10.18 10.61
CA LEU A 165 -6.26 -11.24 11.42
C LEU A 165 -5.30 -12.34 11.87
N ARG A 166 -4.01 -12.31 11.46
CA ARG A 166 -3.04 -13.39 11.73
C ARG A 166 -2.96 -13.79 13.21
N GLY A 167 -3.03 -12.80 14.10
CA GLY A 167 -2.96 -13.01 15.56
C GLY A 167 -4.27 -13.46 16.22
N TYR A 168 -5.36 -13.59 15.46
CA TYR A 168 -6.66 -13.93 16.02
C TYR A 168 -6.74 -15.42 16.41
N SER A 169 -6.87 -15.69 17.70
CA SER A 169 -6.76 -17.04 18.27
C SER A 169 -7.81 -18.04 17.77
N LYS A 170 -8.96 -17.58 17.27
CA LYS A 170 -10.01 -18.46 16.72
C LYS A 170 -9.82 -18.75 15.22
N TRP A 171 -8.91 -18.07 14.52
CA TRP A 171 -8.58 -18.48 13.16
C TRP A 171 -7.75 -19.76 13.21
N LYS A 172 -8.36 -20.88 12.87
CA LYS A 172 -7.67 -22.17 12.92
C LYS A 172 -6.47 -22.15 12.01
N ALA A 173 -5.33 -22.63 12.51
CA ALA A 173 -4.08 -22.64 11.75
C ALA A 173 -4.18 -23.41 10.41
N ALA A 174 -5.05 -24.43 10.32
CA ALA A 174 -5.31 -25.13 9.07
C ALA A 174 -6.05 -24.25 8.04
N ASP A 175 -7.04 -23.49 8.48
CA ASP A 175 -7.82 -22.59 7.62
C ASP A 175 -6.95 -21.41 7.15
N PHE A 176 -6.09 -20.88 8.04
CA PHE A 176 -5.13 -19.84 7.65
C PHE A 176 -4.12 -20.35 6.62
N ARG A 177 -3.59 -21.57 6.78
CA ARG A 177 -2.73 -22.21 5.76
C ARG A 177 -3.47 -22.45 4.45
N GLN A 178 -4.75 -22.81 4.48
CA GLN A 178 -5.58 -22.93 3.28
C GLN A 178 -5.73 -21.58 2.57
N PHE A 179 -5.92 -20.50 3.33
CA PHE A 179 -5.94 -19.14 2.77
C PHE A 179 -4.60 -18.76 2.13
N GLN A 180 -3.48 -18.95 2.84
CA GLN A 180 -2.13 -18.75 2.30
C GLN A 180 -1.90 -19.58 1.02
N HIS A 181 -2.39 -20.81 0.99
CA HIS A 181 -2.31 -21.68 -0.18
C HIS A 181 -3.06 -21.08 -1.37
N MET A 182 -4.31 -20.64 -1.21
CA MET A 182 -5.05 -19.95 -2.27
C MET A 182 -4.28 -18.74 -2.82
N MET A 183 -3.67 -17.92 -1.95
CA MET A 183 -2.85 -16.79 -2.37
C MET A 183 -1.65 -17.21 -3.22
N LEU A 184 -0.99 -18.33 -2.85
CA LEU A 184 0.18 -18.86 -3.57
C LEU A 184 -0.17 -19.62 -4.86
N THR A 185 -1.38 -20.14 -5.01
CA THR A 185 -1.75 -20.97 -6.17
C THR A 185 -2.66 -20.29 -7.16
N VAL A 186 -3.48 -19.33 -6.74
CA VAL A 186 -4.41 -18.59 -7.61
C VAL A 186 -3.86 -17.22 -8.01
N PHE A 187 -3.30 -16.47 -7.05
CA PHE A 187 -2.89 -15.08 -7.28
C PHE A 187 -1.43 -14.98 -7.73
N TYR A 188 -0.49 -15.43 -6.89
CA TYR A 188 0.95 -15.26 -7.14
C TYR A 188 1.41 -15.73 -8.53
N PRO A 189 1.04 -16.93 -9.04
CA PRO A 189 1.51 -17.38 -10.34
C PRO A 189 1.05 -16.47 -11.48
N MET A 190 -0.17 -15.92 -11.39
CA MET A 190 -0.68 -14.96 -12.36
C MET A 190 0.05 -13.62 -12.26
N ASN A 191 0.31 -13.12 -11.04
CA ASN A 191 1.02 -11.85 -10.86
C ASN A 191 2.47 -11.94 -11.37
N HIS A 192 3.15 -13.03 -11.02
CA HIS A 192 4.51 -13.32 -11.50
C HIS A 192 4.55 -13.42 -13.03
N ASP A 193 3.66 -14.23 -13.63
CA ASP A 193 3.60 -14.39 -15.09
C ASP A 193 3.36 -13.05 -15.80
N PHE A 194 2.52 -12.18 -15.23
CA PHE A 194 2.30 -10.84 -15.76
C PHE A 194 3.59 -10.00 -15.78
N LEU A 195 4.34 -9.93 -14.67
CA LEU A 195 5.57 -9.14 -14.61
C LEU A 195 6.69 -9.71 -15.50
N VAL A 196 6.71 -11.03 -15.74
CA VAL A 196 7.73 -11.66 -16.59
C VAL A 196 7.37 -11.58 -18.06
N HIS A 197 6.13 -11.91 -18.43
CA HIS A 197 5.73 -12.11 -19.83
C HIS A 197 4.77 -11.05 -20.35
N HIS A 198 4.18 -10.21 -19.49
CA HIS A 198 3.22 -9.16 -19.84
C HIS A 198 2.12 -9.70 -20.76
N ASN A 199 1.51 -10.84 -20.37
CA ASN A 199 0.50 -11.53 -21.19
C ASN A 199 0.94 -11.79 -22.64
N ASN A 200 2.23 -12.09 -22.84
CA ASN A 200 2.91 -12.26 -24.14
C ASN A 200 2.92 -11.02 -25.05
N ALA A 201 2.68 -9.84 -24.50
CA ALA A 201 2.81 -8.57 -25.20
C ALA A 201 4.24 -8.00 -25.06
N LEU A 202 4.50 -6.87 -25.72
CA LEU A 202 5.72 -6.10 -25.47
C LEU A 202 5.75 -5.63 -24.01
N VAL A 203 6.95 -5.53 -23.43
CA VAL A 203 7.15 -5.22 -22.01
C VAL A 203 6.54 -3.87 -21.58
N ASP A 204 6.44 -2.92 -22.51
CA ASP A 204 5.87 -1.59 -22.29
C ASP A 204 4.43 -1.47 -22.81
N HIS A 205 3.78 -2.59 -23.16
CA HIS A 205 2.42 -2.60 -23.73
C HIS A 205 1.34 -2.21 -22.72
N TYR A 206 1.47 -2.62 -21.46
CA TYR A 206 0.46 -2.33 -20.44
C TYR A 206 0.77 -1.03 -19.71
N TRP A 207 -0.28 -0.34 -19.28
CA TRP A 207 -0.17 0.88 -18.47
C TRP A 207 0.44 0.61 -17.09
N ALA A 208 1.08 1.62 -16.48
CA ALA A 208 1.80 1.47 -15.20
C ALA A 208 0.97 0.85 -14.08
N ASN A 209 -0.34 1.17 -13.99
CA ASN A 209 -1.22 0.61 -12.96
C ASN A 209 -1.28 -0.94 -12.97
N TRP A 210 -1.02 -1.58 -14.11
CA TRP A 210 -1.08 -3.04 -14.23
C TRP A 210 0.08 -3.70 -13.51
N ASP A 211 1.31 -3.27 -13.79
CA ASP A 211 2.50 -3.73 -13.09
C ASP A 211 2.38 -3.41 -11.59
N LEU A 212 2.00 -2.18 -11.25
CA LEU A 212 1.87 -1.73 -9.86
C LEU A 212 0.86 -2.59 -9.07
N ALA A 213 -0.28 -2.97 -9.67
CA ALA A 213 -1.27 -3.83 -9.03
C ALA A 213 -0.69 -5.22 -8.76
N ASN A 214 -0.03 -5.83 -9.76
CA ASN A 214 0.56 -7.17 -9.62
C ASN A 214 1.75 -7.18 -8.64
N MET A 215 2.57 -6.13 -8.64
CA MET A 215 3.65 -5.95 -7.66
C MET A 215 3.12 -5.81 -6.23
N ASN A 216 2.05 -5.04 -6.02
CA ASN A 216 1.41 -4.91 -4.70
C ASN A 216 0.92 -6.28 -4.19
N ALA A 217 0.29 -7.09 -5.06
CA ALA A 217 -0.13 -8.44 -4.70
C ALA A 217 1.06 -9.31 -4.31
N MET A 218 2.11 -9.37 -5.14
CA MET A 218 3.29 -10.18 -4.86
C MET A 218 3.95 -9.80 -3.54
N LEU A 219 4.19 -8.51 -3.31
CA LEU A 219 4.79 -8.04 -2.06
C LEU A 219 3.93 -8.43 -0.85
N ALA A 220 2.61 -8.22 -0.94
CA ALA A 220 1.69 -8.54 0.14
C ALA A 220 1.61 -10.05 0.43
N ILE A 221 1.59 -10.87 -0.62
CA ILE A 221 1.58 -12.34 -0.54
C ILE A 221 2.90 -12.85 0.05
N GLY A 222 4.03 -12.26 -0.34
CA GLY A 222 5.36 -12.59 0.20
C GLY A 222 5.41 -12.46 1.72
N VAL A 223 4.95 -11.31 2.26
CA VAL A 223 4.84 -11.12 3.72
C VAL A 223 3.82 -12.09 4.32
N LEU A 224 2.60 -12.16 3.78
CA LEU A 224 1.53 -13.02 4.34
C LEU A 224 1.95 -14.49 4.45
N THR A 225 2.75 -14.97 3.51
CA THR A 225 3.12 -16.39 3.41
C THR A 225 4.53 -16.69 3.91
N ASP A 226 5.19 -15.70 4.52
CA ASP A 226 6.57 -15.81 4.99
C ASP A 226 7.56 -16.19 3.87
N ARG A 227 7.28 -15.76 2.63
CA ARG A 227 8.05 -16.01 1.41
C ARG A 227 8.88 -14.78 1.01
N ARG A 228 10.09 -14.70 1.56
CA ARG A 228 11.06 -13.64 1.28
C ARG A 228 11.44 -13.54 -0.19
N ASP A 229 11.52 -14.66 -0.89
CA ASP A 229 11.82 -14.70 -2.32
C ASP A 229 10.77 -13.98 -3.18
N ILE A 230 9.48 -14.14 -2.87
CA ILE A 230 8.38 -13.43 -3.56
C ILE A 230 8.42 -11.92 -3.25
N TYR A 231 8.69 -11.58 -1.99
CA TYR A 231 8.84 -10.17 -1.56
C TYR A 231 10.01 -9.50 -2.28
N ASP A 232 11.18 -10.14 -2.29
CA ASP A 232 12.40 -9.61 -2.91
C ASP A 232 12.22 -9.48 -4.42
N GLU A 233 11.48 -10.39 -5.06
CA GLU A 233 11.11 -10.28 -6.47
C GLU A 233 10.33 -8.98 -6.75
N ALA A 234 9.29 -8.70 -5.97
CA ALA A 234 8.50 -7.48 -6.12
C ALA A 234 9.32 -6.20 -5.86
N VAL A 235 10.15 -6.19 -4.80
CA VAL A 235 11.03 -5.06 -4.48
C VAL A 235 12.09 -4.83 -5.56
N ASN A 236 12.65 -5.91 -6.12
CA ASN A 236 13.60 -5.80 -7.23
C ASN A 236 12.92 -5.29 -8.49
N TYR A 237 11.69 -5.71 -8.79
CA TYR A 237 10.93 -5.18 -9.92
C TYR A 237 10.61 -3.69 -9.75
N PHE A 238 10.28 -3.23 -8.54
CA PHE A 238 10.10 -1.80 -8.28
C PHE A 238 11.34 -0.98 -8.65
N LYS A 239 12.53 -1.48 -8.32
CA LYS A 239 13.80 -0.78 -8.55
C LYS A 239 14.32 -0.92 -9.98
N HIS A 240 14.13 -2.08 -10.59
CA HIS A 240 14.86 -2.52 -11.78
C HIS A 240 14.00 -3.25 -12.82
N GLY A 241 12.68 -3.29 -12.64
CA GLY A 241 11.74 -3.92 -13.55
C GLY A 241 11.72 -3.26 -14.91
N ALA A 242 11.53 -4.07 -15.95
CA ALA A 242 11.55 -3.61 -17.34
C ALA A 242 10.20 -3.01 -17.79
N GLY A 243 9.09 -3.37 -17.15
CA GLY A 243 7.76 -2.85 -17.47
C GLY A 243 7.46 -1.48 -16.84
N ASN A 244 6.28 -0.96 -17.11
CA ASN A 244 5.92 0.42 -16.79
C ASN A 244 5.72 0.70 -15.29
N GLY A 245 5.62 -0.33 -14.43
CA GLY A 245 5.45 -0.14 -12.98
C GLY A 245 6.73 0.03 -12.18
N SER A 246 7.91 -0.18 -12.78
CA SER A 246 9.17 0.15 -12.09
C SER A 246 9.26 1.66 -11.88
N ILE A 247 9.89 2.10 -10.79
CA ILE A 247 9.82 3.50 -10.34
C ILE A 247 10.36 4.49 -11.38
N GLU A 248 11.33 4.07 -12.18
CA GLU A 248 11.89 4.89 -13.26
C GLU A 248 10.99 4.98 -14.48
N HIS A 249 10.07 4.04 -14.67
CA HIS A 249 9.14 4.03 -15.80
C HIS A 249 7.77 4.62 -15.43
N VAL A 250 7.32 4.45 -14.19
CA VAL A 250 6.08 5.08 -13.71
C VAL A 250 6.29 6.59 -13.49
N VAL A 251 7.36 7.03 -12.83
CA VAL A 251 7.71 8.46 -12.72
C VAL A 251 8.86 8.75 -13.68
N TRP A 252 8.57 8.69 -14.98
CA TRP A 252 9.59 8.60 -16.02
C TRP A 252 10.31 9.91 -16.33
N LYS A 253 9.64 11.06 -16.17
CA LYS A 253 10.23 12.36 -16.48
C LYS A 253 10.31 13.24 -15.25
N LEU A 254 11.52 13.47 -14.77
CA LEU A 254 11.78 14.44 -13.71
C LEU A 254 11.96 15.85 -14.30
N TYR A 255 11.45 16.84 -13.59
CA TYR A 255 11.60 18.27 -13.88
C TYR A 255 12.45 18.93 -12.79
N GLY A 256 13.23 19.95 -13.16
CA GLY A 256 14.17 20.62 -12.24
C GLY A 256 13.56 21.36 -11.04
N ASN A 257 12.23 21.37 -10.93
CA ASN A 257 11.48 21.96 -9.82
C ASN A 257 10.98 20.93 -8.79
N GLY A 258 11.47 19.69 -8.85
CA GLY A 258 11.09 18.62 -7.92
C GLY A 258 9.77 17.92 -8.27
N LEU A 259 9.23 18.14 -9.47
CA LEU A 259 8.06 17.41 -9.97
C LEU A 259 8.49 16.27 -10.90
N GLY A 260 7.73 15.18 -10.89
CA GLY A 260 7.92 14.04 -11.79
C GLY A 260 6.64 13.70 -12.55
N GLN A 261 6.68 13.67 -13.88
CA GLN A 261 5.53 13.21 -14.67
C GLN A 261 5.31 11.73 -14.47
N VAL A 262 4.06 11.38 -14.15
CA VAL A 262 3.61 9.98 -14.06
C VAL A 262 3.22 9.48 -15.45
N GLN A 263 3.51 8.21 -15.74
CA GLN A 263 3.40 7.59 -17.05
C GLN A 263 2.01 7.74 -17.67
N GLU A 264 0.95 7.66 -16.85
CA GLU A 264 -0.44 7.77 -17.31
C GLU A 264 -1.00 9.19 -17.40
N SER A 265 -0.19 10.23 -17.13
CA SER A 265 -0.68 11.62 -17.01
C SER A 265 -1.39 12.16 -18.27
N GLY A 266 -1.08 11.65 -19.44
CA GLY A 266 -1.72 12.00 -20.72
C GLY A 266 -2.79 11.00 -21.18
N ARG A 267 -3.03 9.91 -20.44
CA ARG A 267 -4.16 8.99 -20.65
C ARG A 267 -5.41 9.61 -20.03
N ASP A 268 -5.47 9.63 -18.70
CA ASP A 268 -6.49 10.27 -17.90
C ASP A 268 -6.02 10.41 -16.44
N GLN A 269 -6.67 11.28 -15.67
CA GLN A 269 -6.26 11.51 -14.29
C GLN A 269 -6.76 10.45 -13.31
N ALA A 270 -7.81 9.69 -13.62
CA ALA A 270 -8.29 8.64 -12.73
C ALA A 270 -7.25 7.53 -12.56
N HIS A 271 -6.60 7.12 -13.65
CA HIS A 271 -5.52 6.13 -13.60
C HIS A 271 -4.19 6.72 -13.10
N THR A 272 -3.91 7.97 -13.44
CA THR A 272 -2.74 8.68 -12.88
C THR A 272 -2.81 8.75 -11.34
N LEU A 273 -4.02 8.98 -10.78
CA LEU A 273 -4.25 8.93 -9.34
C LEU A 273 -4.13 7.50 -8.79
N LEU A 274 -4.62 6.50 -9.51
CA LEU A 274 -4.46 5.08 -9.14
C LEU A 274 -2.98 4.69 -9.03
N ASP A 275 -2.11 5.13 -9.95
CA ASP A 275 -0.67 4.88 -9.89
C ASP A 275 -0.07 5.38 -8.57
N ILE A 276 -0.39 6.61 -8.17
CA ILE A 276 0.08 7.19 -6.90
C ILE A 276 -0.45 6.39 -5.70
N ALA A 277 -1.69 5.91 -5.76
CA ALA A 277 -2.27 5.10 -4.70
C ALA A 277 -1.54 3.76 -4.51
N LEU A 278 -1.23 3.08 -5.63
CA LEU A 278 -0.54 1.79 -5.64
C LEU A 278 0.94 1.94 -5.26
N LEU A 279 1.60 3.01 -5.71
CA LEU A 279 2.96 3.35 -5.25
C LEU A 279 2.99 3.61 -3.75
N GLY A 280 2.05 4.40 -3.23
CA GLY A 280 1.94 4.66 -1.80
C GLY A 280 1.76 3.36 -1.00
N SER A 281 0.82 2.51 -1.41
CA SER A 281 0.55 1.22 -0.77
C SER A 281 1.78 0.30 -0.80
N PHE A 282 2.46 0.20 -1.94
CA PHE A 282 3.67 -0.61 -2.11
C PHE A 282 4.79 -0.15 -1.17
N CYS A 283 5.07 1.16 -1.17
CA CYS A 283 6.10 1.75 -0.31
C CYS A 283 5.75 1.60 1.17
N GLN A 284 4.47 1.71 1.56
CA GLN A 284 4.04 1.53 2.94
C GLN A 284 4.22 0.08 3.42
N MET A 285 3.82 -0.90 2.60
CA MET A 285 4.03 -2.30 2.95
C MET A 285 5.52 -2.65 3.03
N ALA A 286 6.37 -2.08 2.17
CA ALA A 286 7.82 -2.24 2.27
C ALA A 286 8.40 -1.56 3.52
N TRP A 287 7.93 -0.35 3.83
CA TRP A 287 8.36 0.43 5.00
C TRP A 287 8.08 -0.31 6.32
N SER A 288 6.92 -0.96 6.43
CA SER A 288 6.57 -1.82 7.58
C SER A 288 7.52 -3.00 7.77
N GLN A 289 8.27 -3.39 6.73
CA GLN A 289 9.30 -4.43 6.77
C GLN A 289 10.73 -3.88 6.93
N GLY A 290 10.88 -2.56 7.05
CA GLY A 290 12.16 -1.88 7.21
C GLY A 290 12.82 -1.41 5.92
N ASP A 291 12.17 -1.57 4.76
CA ASP A 291 12.71 -1.15 3.46
C ASP A 291 12.18 0.24 3.06
N ASP A 292 13.08 1.24 3.02
CA ASP A 292 12.73 2.63 2.68
C ASP A 292 12.61 2.86 1.16
N LEU A 293 11.50 2.40 0.59
CA LEU A 293 11.17 2.66 -0.82
C LEU A 293 10.55 4.04 -1.06
N PHE A 294 9.99 4.67 -0.03
CA PHE A 294 9.58 6.09 -0.10
C PHE A 294 10.79 6.99 -0.40
N GLY A 295 11.93 6.74 0.26
CA GLY A 295 13.18 7.47 0.07
C GLY A 295 13.93 7.15 -1.22
N TYR A 296 13.53 6.11 -1.95
CA TYR A 296 14.27 5.61 -3.11
C TYR A 296 14.40 6.68 -4.22
N GLN A 297 15.60 6.78 -4.81
CA GLN A 297 15.96 7.75 -5.84
C GLN A 297 15.58 9.20 -5.50
N ASN A 298 15.98 9.66 -4.31
CA ASN A 298 15.71 11.01 -3.82
C ASN A 298 14.21 11.32 -3.74
N ASN A 299 13.45 10.40 -3.15
CA ASN A 299 12.00 10.47 -3.01
C ASN A 299 11.27 10.56 -4.37
N ARG A 300 11.61 9.71 -5.34
CA ARG A 300 11.01 9.77 -6.69
C ARG A 300 9.48 9.62 -6.67
N VAL A 301 8.95 8.81 -5.74
CA VAL A 301 7.50 8.70 -5.50
C VAL A 301 6.90 10.03 -5.06
N LEU A 302 7.57 10.79 -4.17
CA LEU A 302 7.10 12.13 -3.76
C LEU A 302 7.07 13.10 -4.93
N GLN A 303 8.08 13.06 -5.80
CA GLN A 303 8.13 13.94 -6.99
C GLN A 303 6.96 13.67 -7.93
N GLY A 304 6.60 12.39 -8.12
CA GLY A 304 5.38 11.97 -8.83
C GLY A 304 4.10 12.44 -8.14
N ALA A 305 3.99 12.22 -6.83
CA ALA A 305 2.83 12.61 -6.05
C ALA A 305 2.60 14.12 -6.05
N GLU A 306 3.64 14.94 -5.91
CA GLU A 306 3.56 16.41 -5.99
C GLU A 306 3.10 16.88 -7.39
N TYR A 307 3.58 16.23 -8.45
CA TYR A 307 3.15 16.53 -9.83
C TYR A 307 1.66 16.26 -10.02
N VAL A 308 1.22 15.05 -9.67
CA VAL A 308 -0.17 14.62 -9.84
C VAL A 308 -1.10 15.44 -8.95
N ALA A 309 -0.70 15.70 -7.70
CA ALA A 309 -1.45 16.54 -6.79
C ALA A 309 -1.62 17.95 -7.35
N LYS A 310 -0.53 18.57 -7.80
CA LYS A 310 -0.55 19.93 -8.36
C LYS A 310 -1.53 20.03 -9.53
N TYR A 311 -1.46 19.09 -10.46
CA TYR A 311 -2.34 19.10 -11.63
C TYR A 311 -3.82 18.90 -11.26
N ASN A 312 -4.10 17.95 -10.38
CA ASN A 312 -5.47 17.61 -9.95
C ASN A 312 -6.05 18.61 -8.91
N LEU A 313 -5.23 19.51 -8.36
CA LEU A 313 -5.66 20.73 -7.66
C LEU A 313 -6.03 21.87 -8.61
N GLY A 314 -6.01 21.64 -9.93
CA GLY A 314 -6.39 22.62 -10.95
C GLY A 314 -5.25 23.54 -11.40
N GLN A 315 -4.01 23.30 -10.96
CA GLN A 315 -2.85 24.08 -11.38
C GLN A 315 -2.16 23.44 -12.59
N ASP A 316 -1.36 24.22 -13.32
CA ASP A 316 -0.59 23.71 -14.46
C ASP A 316 0.71 23.04 -14.03
N VAL A 317 1.09 22.04 -14.82
CA VAL A 317 2.33 21.28 -14.70
C VAL A 317 3.01 21.17 -16.07
N PRO A 318 4.35 21.08 -16.12
CA PRO A 318 5.03 20.79 -17.38
C PRO A 318 4.62 19.40 -17.88
N PHE A 319 4.55 19.23 -19.19
CA PHE A 319 4.29 17.93 -19.79
C PHE A 319 5.25 17.68 -20.95
N THR A 320 5.91 16.53 -20.91
CA THR A 320 6.75 16.02 -21.99
C THR A 320 5.95 14.91 -22.68
N PRO A 321 5.75 14.97 -24.01
CA PRO A 321 5.07 13.90 -24.73
C PRO A 321 5.67 12.53 -24.40
N PHE A 322 4.82 11.58 -24.04
CA PHE A 322 5.22 10.20 -23.75
C PHE A 322 4.86 9.33 -24.95
N ILE A 323 5.85 8.59 -25.45
CA ILE A 323 5.68 7.68 -26.58
C ILE A 323 6.43 6.39 -26.25
N ASN A 324 5.73 5.26 -26.37
CA ASN A 324 6.33 3.93 -26.25
C ASN A 324 5.79 3.01 -27.37
N SER A 325 5.96 1.69 -27.26
CA SER A 325 5.52 0.76 -28.31
C SER A 325 4.00 0.75 -28.57
N SER A 326 3.19 1.14 -27.57
CA SER A 326 1.74 0.97 -27.57
C SER A 326 0.95 2.27 -27.43
N PHE A 327 1.56 3.31 -26.86
CA PHE A 327 0.88 4.54 -26.49
C PHE A 327 1.59 5.78 -27.00
N GLN A 328 0.79 6.76 -27.39
CA GLN A 328 1.25 8.10 -27.73
C GLN A 328 0.40 9.12 -26.98
N GLN A 329 0.99 9.76 -25.97
CA GLN A 329 0.38 10.80 -25.16
C GLN A 329 1.04 12.14 -25.52
N SER A 330 0.41 12.92 -26.39
CA SER A 330 0.97 14.17 -26.91
C SER A 330 0.77 15.36 -25.96
N VAL A 331 -0.25 15.31 -25.11
CA VAL A 331 -0.60 16.34 -24.13
C VAL A 331 -1.04 15.70 -22.82
N ILE A 332 -0.99 16.46 -21.73
CA ILE A 332 -1.59 16.05 -20.46
C ILE A 332 -3.11 15.97 -20.61
N SER A 333 -3.73 14.92 -20.07
CA SER A 333 -5.17 14.70 -20.20
C SER A 333 -5.94 15.43 -19.10
N ALA A 334 -6.97 16.18 -19.49
CA ALA A 334 -7.89 16.83 -18.58
C ALA A 334 -9.04 15.91 -18.13
N GLU A 335 -9.14 14.70 -18.69
CA GLU A 335 -10.17 13.73 -18.31
C GLU A 335 -9.99 13.33 -16.83
N HIS A 336 -11.09 13.30 -16.09
CA HIS A 336 -11.13 12.98 -14.65
C HIS A 336 -10.29 13.90 -13.76
N ARG A 337 -9.89 15.08 -14.24
CA ARG A 337 -9.05 16.01 -13.47
C ARG A 337 -9.73 16.43 -12.17
N GLY A 338 -9.05 16.17 -11.06
CA GLY A 338 -9.50 16.51 -9.71
C GLY A 338 -10.40 15.47 -9.06
N GLU A 339 -10.53 14.27 -9.65
CA GLU A 339 -11.16 13.11 -9.02
C GLU A 339 -10.56 12.83 -7.64
N ILE A 340 -11.39 12.32 -6.74
CA ILE A 340 -11.05 12.10 -5.33
C ILE A 340 -10.88 10.60 -5.07
N ARG A 341 -9.74 10.23 -4.45
CA ARG A 341 -9.39 8.87 -4.02
C ARG A 341 -8.66 8.91 -2.67
N PRO A 342 -8.69 7.83 -1.86
CA PRO A 342 -8.07 7.79 -0.54
C PRO A 342 -6.58 7.46 -0.66
N ILE A 343 -5.77 8.49 -0.87
CA ILE A 343 -4.35 8.38 -1.23
C ILE A 343 -3.48 9.20 -0.27
N TRP A 344 -3.97 10.39 0.05
CA TRP A 344 -3.13 11.53 0.34
C TRP A 344 -2.73 11.58 1.79
N GLU A 345 -3.54 11.02 2.69
CA GLU A 345 -3.20 10.90 4.11
C GLU A 345 -1.92 10.09 4.32
N LEU A 346 -1.77 8.98 3.61
CA LEU A 346 -0.55 8.16 3.69
C LEU A 346 0.68 8.97 3.30
N LEU A 347 0.63 9.62 2.13
CA LEU A 347 1.78 10.36 1.59
C LEU A 347 2.09 11.61 2.42
N TYR A 348 1.06 12.35 2.85
CA TYR A 348 1.20 13.53 3.68
C TYR A 348 1.86 13.19 5.01
N ASN A 349 1.35 12.18 5.73
CA ASN A 349 1.88 11.83 7.04
C ASN A 349 3.28 11.22 6.94
N HIS A 350 3.57 10.41 5.92
CA HIS A 350 4.92 9.88 5.71
C HIS A 350 5.92 11.00 5.38
N TYR A 351 5.69 11.77 4.32
CA TYR A 351 6.70 12.72 3.84
C TYR A 351 6.75 14.02 4.63
N VAL A 352 5.60 14.60 4.99
CA VAL A 352 5.55 15.91 5.63
C VAL A 352 5.65 15.80 7.14
N VAL A 353 4.85 14.94 7.76
CA VAL A 353 4.80 14.86 9.23
C VAL A 353 5.99 14.06 9.78
N PHE A 354 6.23 12.85 9.25
CA PHE A 354 7.30 11.98 9.75
C PHE A 354 8.69 12.39 9.24
N LYS A 355 8.88 12.54 7.93
CA LYS A 355 10.20 12.91 7.35
C LYS A 355 10.50 14.42 7.41
N GLY A 356 9.52 15.28 7.72
CA GLY A 356 9.71 16.72 7.80
C GLY A 356 9.97 17.42 6.46
N LEU A 357 9.62 16.78 5.33
CA LEU A 357 9.84 17.33 3.99
C LEU A 357 8.76 18.35 3.61
N THR A 358 9.10 19.22 2.67
CA THR A 358 8.14 20.16 2.07
C THR A 358 7.45 19.52 0.87
N ALA A 359 6.15 19.26 1.00
CA ALA A 359 5.29 18.72 -0.05
C ALA A 359 3.94 19.49 -0.07
N PRO A 360 3.92 20.72 -0.63
CA PRO A 360 2.78 21.61 -0.51
C PRO A 360 1.54 21.10 -1.25
N ASN A 361 1.70 20.43 -2.40
CA ASN A 361 0.55 19.97 -3.18
C ASN A 361 -0.04 18.70 -2.58
N VAL A 362 0.80 17.76 -2.13
CA VAL A 362 0.37 16.56 -1.38
C VAL A 362 -0.37 16.99 -0.11
N LYS A 363 0.16 17.95 0.65
CA LYS A 363 -0.52 18.49 1.84
C LYS A 363 -1.87 19.12 1.49
N ALA A 364 -1.92 19.97 0.46
CA ALA A 364 -3.16 20.61 0.05
C ALA A 364 -4.22 19.59 -0.42
N PHE A 365 -3.80 18.53 -1.11
CA PHE A 365 -4.71 17.48 -1.53
C PHE A 365 -5.18 16.61 -0.36
N ALA A 366 -4.30 16.27 0.58
CA ALA A 366 -4.70 15.57 1.81
C ALA A 366 -5.82 16.33 2.54
N HIS A 367 -5.67 17.64 2.74
CA HIS A 367 -6.72 18.47 3.32
C HIS A 367 -8.01 18.51 2.47
N LYS A 368 -7.89 18.47 1.14
CA LYS A 368 -9.06 18.46 0.24
C LYS A 368 -9.87 17.16 0.33
N VAL A 369 -9.22 16.01 0.54
CA VAL A 369 -9.88 14.70 0.56
C VAL A 369 -10.38 14.31 1.95
N GLN A 370 -9.72 14.80 3.00
CA GLN A 370 -10.11 14.52 4.38
C GLN A 370 -11.61 14.75 4.61
N VAL A 371 -12.32 13.83 5.28
CA VAL A 371 -11.86 12.59 5.93
C VAL A 371 -11.88 11.41 4.95
N GLU A 372 -10.76 10.70 4.78
CA GLU A 372 -10.65 9.56 3.84
C GLU A 372 -11.45 8.33 4.31
N GLY A 373 -12.40 7.89 3.48
CA GLY A 373 -13.17 6.66 3.62
C GLY A 373 -12.54 5.48 2.87
N GLY A 374 -13.31 4.42 2.64
CA GLY A 374 -12.85 3.20 1.97
C GLY A 374 -14.03 2.43 1.38
N GLY A 375 -13.78 1.25 0.80
CA GLY A 375 -14.84 0.32 0.35
C GLY A 375 -16.07 0.97 -0.29
N GLY A 376 -15.94 1.45 -1.53
CA GLY A 376 -17.05 2.01 -2.31
C GLY A 376 -17.40 3.47 -2.04
N ASP A 377 -16.78 4.13 -1.05
CA ASP A 377 -17.01 5.57 -0.76
C ASP A 377 -16.63 6.49 -1.93
N TYR A 378 -15.86 6.00 -2.91
CA TYR A 378 -15.39 6.72 -4.09
C TYR A 378 -16.03 6.24 -5.40
N GLY A 379 -17.10 5.44 -5.31
CA GLY A 379 -17.87 4.98 -6.46
C GLY A 379 -18.32 3.52 -6.34
N PRO A 380 -19.42 3.12 -7.01
CA PRO A 380 -19.98 1.78 -6.89
C PRO A 380 -19.24 0.72 -7.73
N ASN A 381 -18.44 1.14 -8.70
CA ASN A 381 -17.71 0.29 -9.64
C ASN A 381 -16.28 0.01 -9.12
N SER A 382 -15.50 -0.82 -9.85
CA SER A 382 -14.12 -1.19 -9.44
C SER A 382 -13.29 -0.01 -8.95
N GLY A 383 -13.39 1.15 -9.61
CA GLY A 383 -12.66 2.37 -9.24
C GLY A 383 -12.75 2.75 -7.76
N GLY A 384 -13.92 2.57 -7.13
CA GLY A 384 -14.13 2.85 -5.70
C GLY A 384 -13.62 1.76 -4.75
N TYR A 385 -13.03 0.70 -5.30
CA TYR A 385 -12.48 -0.47 -4.59
C TYR A 385 -11.05 -0.80 -5.05
N ASP A 386 -10.43 -0.03 -5.94
CA ASP A 386 -9.05 -0.27 -6.36
C ASP A 386 -8.05 0.04 -5.22
N GLN A 387 -8.50 0.74 -4.16
CA GLN A 387 -7.78 1.04 -2.93
C GLN A 387 -8.56 0.58 -1.69
N LEU A 388 -7.85 0.22 -0.61
CA LEU A 388 -8.46 -0.12 0.69
C LEU A 388 -9.00 1.09 1.46
N GLY A 389 -8.30 2.22 1.38
CA GLY A 389 -8.71 3.50 1.97
C GLY A 389 -8.55 3.60 3.48
N TYR A 390 -9.44 4.40 4.11
CA TYR A 390 -9.45 4.78 5.53
C TYR A 390 -8.19 5.54 6.00
N GLY A 391 -7.55 6.29 5.10
CA GLY A 391 -6.22 6.84 5.35
C GLY A 391 -6.14 7.83 6.52
N THR A 392 -7.18 8.64 6.75
CA THR A 392 -7.26 9.56 7.90
C THR A 392 -7.29 8.80 9.23
N LEU A 393 -7.87 7.61 9.28
CA LEU A 393 -7.85 6.79 10.48
C LEU A 393 -6.48 6.12 10.67
N LEU A 394 -5.89 5.62 9.59
CA LEU A 394 -4.77 4.69 9.66
C LEU A 394 -3.41 5.40 9.69
N TYR A 395 -3.25 6.49 8.94
CA TYR A 395 -1.94 7.09 8.68
C TYR A 395 -1.70 8.42 9.39
N SER A 396 -2.73 9.07 9.96
CA SER A 396 -2.52 10.33 10.68
C SER A 396 -1.51 10.17 11.83
N LEU A 397 -0.50 11.05 11.87
CA LEU A 397 0.57 11.05 12.88
C LEU A 397 0.54 12.29 13.79
N GLY A 398 -0.14 13.35 13.38
CA GLY A 398 -0.31 14.59 14.14
C GLY A 398 -1.78 14.91 14.39
N GLU A 399 -2.06 15.63 15.47
CA GLU A 399 -3.37 16.26 15.69
C GLU A 399 -3.46 17.51 14.81
N TYR A 400 -4.47 17.56 13.96
CA TYR A 400 -4.86 18.77 13.24
C TYR A 400 -6.38 18.93 13.33
N GLY A 401 -6.82 20.17 13.46
CA GLY A 401 -8.25 20.48 13.53
C GLY A 401 -8.90 20.24 12.17
N LEU A 402 -9.86 19.31 12.12
CA LEU A 402 -10.85 19.28 11.05
C LEU A 402 -11.77 20.48 11.23
N SER A 403 -12.06 21.20 10.16
CA SER A 403 -13.07 22.26 10.19
C SER A 403 -14.44 21.65 10.54
N PRO A 404 -15.35 22.38 11.23
CA PRO A 404 -16.68 21.86 11.55
C PRO A 404 -17.50 21.40 10.34
N SER A 405 -17.19 21.90 9.13
CA SER A 405 -17.78 21.45 7.86
C SER A 405 -17.32 20.05 7.41
N GLU A 406 -16.17 19.56 7.89
CA GLU A 406 -15.61 18.24 7.59
C GLU A 406 -16.07 17.16 8.58
N LEU A 407 -16.80 17.55 9.64
CA LEU A 407 -17.30 16.67 10.70
C LEU A 407 -18.75 16.21 10.51
N VAL A 408 -19.39 16.56 9.39
CA VAL A 408 -20.79 16.17 9.11
C VAL A 408 -20.81 14.86 8.28
N PRO A 409 -21.64 13.86 8.63
CA PRO A 409 -21.68 12.54 8.02
C PRO A 409 -21.76 12.52 6.48
#